data_AF-A0A377AK63-F1
#
_entry.id   AF-A0A377AK63-F1
#
_cell.length_a   1.000
_cell.length_b   1.000
_cell.length_c   1.000
_cell.angle_alpha   90.00
_cell.angle_beta   90.00
_cell.angle_gamma   90.00
#
_symmetry.space_group_name_H-M   'P 1'
#
loop_
_entity.id
_entity.type
_entity.pdbx_description
1 polymer ?
#
loop_
_entity_poly.entity_id
_entity_poly.type
_entity_poly.pdbx_seq_one_letter_code
_entity_poly.pdbx_strand_id
1 'polypeptide(L)' 'MARFVRNTSDRFEARFSLVEVTQSPSLLLQGMVGSQMPIAVSHGEGRVEVRDAGASGGTGKQRAGGTALCR' A
#
# COMPACT_ATOMS: atom_id res chain seq x y z
N MET A 1 -1.44 10.71 10.99
CA MET A 1 -0.48 11.03 9.89
C MET A 1 0.21 9.75 9.48
N ALA A 2 0.07 9.33 8.22
CA ALA A 2 0.82 8.22 7.64
C ALA A 2 2.07 8.76 6.92
N ARG A 3 3.18 8.03 6.97
CA ARG A 3 4.42 8.36 6.24
C ARG A 3 4.93 7.13 5.50
N PHE A 4 5.63 7.35 4.40
CA PHE A 4 6.37 6.31 3.71
C PHE A 4 7.76 6.17 4.34
N VAL A 5 8.17 4.94 4.59
CA VAL A 5 9.43 4.59 5.25
C VAL A 5 10.06 3.39 4.56
N ARG A 6 11.30 3.09 4.94
CA ARG A 6 12.07 1.95 4.44
C ARG A 6 11.26 0.65 4.44
N ASN A 7 11.37 -0.07 3.33
CA ASN A 7 10.74 -1.37 3.16
C ASN A 7 11.20 -2.33 4.25
N THR A 8 10.34 -3.26 4.67
CA THR A 8 10.71 -4.31 5.64
C THR A 8 11.84 -5.20 5.13
N SER A 9 12.01 -5.30 3.81
CA SER A 9 13.10 -6.01 3.16
C SER A 9 14.45 -5.31 3.27
N ASP A 10 14.49 -4.04 3.67
CA ASP A 10 15.68 -3.15 3.66
C ASP A 10 16.39 -3.04 2.31
N ARG A 11 15.71 -3.43 1.22
CA ARG A 11 16.21 -3.42 -0.16
C ARG A 11 15.32 -2.55 -1.04
N PHE A 12 15.91 -2.13 -2.17
CA PHE A 12 15.16 -1.57 -3.28
C PHE A 12 14.33 -2.66 -3.97
N GLU A 13 13.08 -2.37 -4.29
CA GLU A 13 12.16 -3.27 -4.95
C GLU A 13 11.78 -2.71 -6.33
N ALA A 14 12.21 -3.41 -7.38
CA ALA A 14 11.79 -3.20 -8.76
C ALA A 14 10.95 -4.41 -9.21
N ARG A 15 9.63 -4.25 -9.28
CA ARG A 15 8.68 -5.34 -9.51
C ARG A 15 7.55 -4.90 -10.43
N PHE A 16 6.87 -5.90 -10.99
CA PHE A 16 5.57 -5.71 -11.64
C PHE A 16 4.53 -6.40 -10.76
N SER A 17 3.89 -5.61 -9.89
CA SER A 17 3.03 -6.11 -8.82
C SER A 17 1.56 -6.01 -9.22
N LEU A 18 0.78 -7.04 -8.90
CA LEU A 18 -0.66 -7.03 -9.11
C LEU A 18 -1.33 -6.16 -8.03
N VAL A 19 -2.16 -5.21 -8.46
CA VAL A 19 -2.90 -4.33 -7.54
C VAL A 19 -4.39 -4.39 -7.81
N GLU A 20 -5.17 -4.17 -6.76
CA GLU A 20 -6.62 -4.01 -6.81
C GLU A 20 -7.03 -2.58 -6.50
N VAL A 21 -7.87 -1.98 -7.33
CA VAL A 21 -8.46 -0.67 -7.05
C VAL A 21 -9.58 -0.81 -6.03
N THR A 22 -9.37 -0.25 -4.84
CA THR A 22 -10.35 -0.29 -3.74
C THR A 22 -11.23 0.96 -3.73
N GLN A 23 -12.39 0.85 -3.08
CA GLN A 23 -13.33 1.97 -2.98
C GLN A 23 -12.71 3.12 -2.18
N SER A 24 -12.71 4.32 -2.76
CA SER A 24 -12.16 5.54 -2.16
C SER A 24 -12.84 6.78 -2.77
N PRO A 25 -12.77 7.95 -2.13
CA PRO A 25 -13.30 9.20 -2.69
C PRO A 25 -12.42 9.79 -3.82
N SER A 26 -11.51 9.01 -4.42
CA SER A 26 -10.61 9.49 -5.47
C SER A 26 -11.32 9.61 -6.81
N LEU A 27 -11.37 10.83 -7.37
CA LEU A 27 -11.93 11.07 -8.70
C LEU A 27 -11.10 10.43 -9.82
N LEU A 28 -9.79 10.27 -9.63
CA LEU A 28 -8.88 9.68 -10.63
C LEU A 28 -9.15 8.18 -10.86
N LEU A 29 -9.77 7.51 -9.89
CA LEU A 29 -10.04 6.07 -9.92
C LEU A 29 -11.54 5.77 -10.14
N GLN A 30 -12.33 6.77 -10.54
CA GLN A 30 -13.76 6.60 -10.75
C GLN A 30 -14.03 5.57 -11.84
N GLY A 31 -14.94 4.63 -11.56
CA GLY A 31 -15.29 3.54 -12.48
C GLY A 31 -14.29 2.39 -12.54
N MET A 32 -13.16 2.46 -11.82
CA MET A 32 -12.13 1.42 -11.84
C MET A 32 -12.18 0.46 -10.64
N VAL A 33 -13.05 0.70 -9.65
CA VAL A 33 -13.16 -0.09 -8.42
C VAL A 33 -13.40 -1.58 -8.72
N GLY A 34 -12.62 -2.44 -8.07
CA GLY A 34 -12.63 -3.89 -8.28
C GLY A 34 -11.75 -4.37 -9.45
N SER A 35 -11.19 -3.46 -10.24
CA SER A 35 -10.23 -3.83 -11.29
C SER A 35 -8.93 -4.33 -10.68
N GLN A 36 -8.41 -5.44 -11.21
CA GLN A 36 -7.09 -5.98 -10.88
C GLN A 36 -6.18 -5.88 -12.08
N MET A 37 -5.04 -5.22 -11.92
CA MET A 37 -4.08 -4.99 -13.01
C MET A 37 -2.66 -4.93 -12.48
N PRO A 38 -1.66 -5.35 -13.28
CA PRO A 38 -0.28 -5.25 -12.86
C PRO A 38 0.25 -3.83 -13.07
N ILE A 39 1.00 -3.32 -12.09
CA ILE A 39 1.56 -1.97 -12.05
C ILE A 39 3.05 -2.04 -11.72
N ALA A 40 3.84 -1.18 -12.36
CA ALA A 40 5.27 -1.06 -12.09
C ALA A 40 5.52 -0.46 -10.70
N VAL A 41 6.33 -1.15 -9.90
CA VAL A 41 6.78 -0.72 -8.57
C VAL A 41 8.30 -0.57 -8.61
N SER A 42 8.81 0.57 -8.16
CA SER A 42 10.24 0.87 -8.16
C SER A 42 10.57 1.80 -6.99
N HIS A 43 10.75 1.24 -5.79
CA HIS A 43 10.99 2.02 -4.57
C HIS A 43 11.88 1.32 -3.52
N GLY A 44 12.52 2.10 -2.64
CA GLY A 44 13.21 1.58 -1.43
C GLY A 44 12.52 1.94 -0.11
N GLU A 45 11.56 2.87 -0.16
CA GLU A 45 10.84 3.42 0.99
C GLU A 45 9.33 3.42 0.74
N GLY A 46 8.78 2.30 0.29
CA GLY A 46 7.36 2.15 -0.07
C GLY A 46 6.44 1.76 1.08
N ARG A 47 6.98 1.42 2.26
CA ARG A 47 6.19 0.93 3.39
C ARG A 47 5.43 2.08 4.04
N VAL A 48 4.12 1.92 4.22
CA VAL A 48 3.28 2.89 4.95
C VAL A 48 3.40 2.66 6.46
N GLU A 49 3.76 3.70 7.20
CA GLU A 49 3.80 3.71 8.66
C GLU A 49 2.82 4.73 9.22
N VAL A 50 1.84 4.25 9.98
CA VAL A 50 0.81 5.05 10.62
C VAL A 50 1.19 5.25 12.08
N ARG A 51 1.06 6.48 12.61
CA ARG A 51 1.18 6.71 14.05
C ARG A 51 -0.08 6.21 14.75
N ASP A 52 0.05 5.20 15.61
CA ASP A 52 -1.04 4.73 16.48
C ASP A 52 -1.37 5.76 17.56
N ALA A 53 -2.66 5.92 17.85
CA ALA A 53 -3.12 6.42 19.14
C ALA A 53 -3.05 5.29 20.18
N GLY A 54 -1.83 4.83 20.49
CA GLY A 54 -1.56 3.75 21.47
C GLY A 54 -0.76 2.59 20.86
N ALA A 55 0.56 2.65 21.00
CA ALA A 55 1.49 1.68 20.43
C ALA A 55 1.44 0.30 21.13
N SER A 56 1.56 -0.79 20.38
CA SER A 56 2.40 -1.97 20.72
C SER A 56 2.44 -2.97 19.57
N GLY A 57 3.64 -3.48 19.26
CA GLY A 57 3.90 -4.35 18.13
C GLY A 57 3.21 -5.71 18.17
N GLY A 58 3.12 -6.33 16.98
CA GLY A 58 2.70 -7.71 16.80
C GLY A 58 1.54 -7.88 15.81
N THR A 59 1.87 -8.43 14.63
CA THR A 59 0.98 -9.25 13.79
C THR A 59 -0.43 -8.71 13.53
N GLY A 60 -0.54 -7.69 12.67
CA GLY A 60 -1.82 -7.23 12.15
C GLY A 60 -1.82 -7.30 10.62
N LYS A 61 -2.53 -8.27 10.06
CA LYS A 61 -2.89 -8.37 8.64
C LYS A 61 -3.19 -6.95 8.13
N GLN A 62 -2.30 -6.39 7.31
CA GLN A 62 -2.39 -5.01 6.85
C GLN A 62 -3.70 -4.86 6.07
N ARG A 63 -4.76 -4.43 6.75
CA ARG A 63 -5.91 -3.82 6.10
C ARG A 63 -5.40 -2.47 5.62
N ALA A 64 -4.83 -2.48 4.42
CA ALA A 64 -4.54 -1.27 3.67
C ALA A 64 -5.82 -0.45 3.66
N GLY A 65 -5.80 0.67 4.37
CA GLY A 65 -6.80 1.71 4.18
C GLY A 65 -6.72 2.14 2.73
N GLY A 66 -7.66 1.67 1.92
CA GLY A 66 -8.00 2.20 0.60
C GLY A 66 -6.82 2.55 -0.31
N THR A 67 -5.87 1.64 -0.54
CA THR A 67 -4.87 1.80 -1.61
C THR A 67 -4.37 0.42 -1.99
N ALA A 68 -4.53 0.06 -3.27
CA ALA A 68 -3.81 -1.01 -3.99
C ALA A 68 -3.09 -2.02 -3.10
N LEU A 69 -3.80 -3.07 -2.67
CA LEU A 69 -3.18 -4.17 -1.95
C LEU A 69 -2.33 -4.96 -2.96
N CYS A 70 -1.02 -4.70 -2.98
CA CYS A 70 -0.07 -5.63 -3.59
C CYS A 70 -0.12 -6.91 -2.75
N ARG A 71 -0.74 -7.97 -3.28
CA ARG A 71 -0.50 -9.32 -2.76
C ARG A 71 0.82 -9.84 -3.28
#